data_AF-X1CCL3-F1
#
_entry.id   AF-X1CCL3-F1
#
_cell.length_a   1.000
_cell.length_b   1.000
_cell.length_c   1.000
_cell.angle_alpha   90.00
_cell.angle_beta   90.00
_cell.angle_gamma   90.00
#
_symmetry.space_group_name_H-M   'P 1'
#
loop_
_entity.id
_entity.type
_entity.pdbx_description
1 polymer ?
#
loop_
_entity_poly.entity_id
_entity_poly.type
_entity_poly.pdbx_seq_one_letter_code
_entity_poly.pdbx_strand_id
1 'polypeptide(L)' 'MHHKVIIIDERIVVTGSYNFSINARTRNDENTLIIHSPPISTLFRDEFARVWVIAQESQK' A
#
# COMPACT_ATOMS: atom_id res chain seq x y z
N MET A 1 -2.91 8.43 8.04
CA MET A 1 -2.73 7.43 6.96
C MET A 1 -1.86 6.29 7.51
N HIS A 2 -2.28 5.02 7.41
CA HIS A 2 -1.57 3.86 8.01
C HIS A 2 -1.42 2.66 7.04
N HIS A 3 -1.64 2.87 5.74
CA HIS A 3 -1.49 1.82 4.73
C HIS A 3 0.00 1.51 4.48
N LYS A 4 0.29 0.24 4.24
CA LYS A 4 1.57 -0.24 3.72
C LYS A 4 1.26 -1.07 2.49
N VAL A 5 1.31 -0.41 1.35
CA VAL A 5 0.80 -0.93 0.08
C VAL A 5 1.78 -0.53 -1.01
N ILE A 6 2.08 -1.47 -1.89
CA ILE A 6 2.74 -1.23 -3.19
C ILE A 6 1.82 -1.80 -4.26
N ILE A 7 1.62 -1.04 -5.34
CA ILE A 7 0.84 -1.47 -6.51
C ILE A 7 1.81 -1.48 -7.71
N ILE A 8 1.87 -2.59 -8.44
CA ILE A 8 2.80 -2.78 -9.56
C ILE A 8 2.00 -3.14 -10.82
N ASP A 9 2.23 -2.37 -11.89
CA ASP A 9 1.68 -2.56 -13.24
C ASP A 9 0.18 -2.85 -13.31
N GLU A 10 -0.59 -2.30 -12.35
CA GLU A 10 -2.04 -2.51 -12.19
C GLU A 10 -2.45 -3.99 -12.09
N ARG A 11 -1.55 -4.86 -11.66
CA ARG A 11 -1.74 -6.31 -11.64
C ARG A 11 -1.39 -6.95 -10.31
N ILE A 12 -0.42 -6.39 -9.58
CA ILE A 12 0.10 -6.95 -8.34
C ILE A 12 -0.07 -5.94 -7.22
N VAL A 13 -0.59 -6.41 -6.09
CA VAL A 13 -0.62 -5.65 -4.83
C VAL A 13 0.25 -6.35 -3.81
N VAL A 14 1.19 -5.61 -3.22
CA VAL A 14 1.94 -6.03 -2.05
C VAL A 14 1.39 -5.26 -0.85
N THR A 15 0.91 -5.96 0.17
CA THR A 15 0.38 -5.32 1.39
C THR A 15 0.52 -6.21 2.62
N GLY A 16 0.40 -5.64 3.81
CA GLY A 16 0.49 -6.38 5.06
C GLY A 16 0.72 -5.45 6.25
N SER A 17 1.23 -6.01 7.34
CA SER A 17 1.61 -5.23 8.51
C SER A 17 2.95 -4.51 8.35
N TYR A 18 3.81 -5.00 7.45
CA TYR A 18 5.20 -4.58 7.28
C TYR A 18 5.35 -3.07 6.95
N ASN A 19 5.89 -2.31 7.90
CA ASN A 19 6.35 -0.93 7.66
C ASN A 19 7.70 -0.93 6.93
N PHE A 20 7.92 -0.03 5.96
CA PHE A 20 9.22 0.12 5.28
C PHE A 20 10.27 0.78 6.19
N SER A 21 10.71 0.06 7.22
CA SER A 21 11.60 0.54 8.26
C SER A 21 12.57 -0.54 8.73
N ILE A 22 13.64 -0.16 9.42
CA ILE A 22 14.62 -1.11 9.97
C ILE A 22 13.97 -2.02 11.02
N ASN A 23 13.12 -1.48 11.90
CA ASN A 23 12.49 -2.27 12.96
C ASN A 23 11.59 -3.38 12.42
N ALA A 24 10.81 -3.09 11.37
CA ALA A 24 10.01 -4.11 10.71
C ALA A 24 10.87 -5.23 10.08
N ARG A 25 12.07 -4.89 9.61
CA ARG A 25 13.02 -5.85 9.03
C ARG A 25 13.72 -6.72 10.06
N THR A 26 14.05 -6.16 11.22
CA THR A 26 15.02 -6.80 12.15
C THR A 26 14.45 -7.20 13.49
N ARG A 27 13.25 -6.73 13.85
CA ARG A 27 12.72 -6.88 15.21
C ARG A 27 11.27 -7.31 15.27
N ASN A 28 10.41 -6.77 14.43
CA ASN A 28 8.98 -7.09 14.48
C ASN A 28 8.67 -8.37 13.70
N ASP A 29 7.70 -9.12 14.20
CA ASP A 29 7.03 -10.14 13.41
C ASP A 29 6.01 -9.45 12.49
N GLU A 30 6.21 -9.56 11.19
CA GLU A 30 5.42 -8.87 10.18
C GLU A 30 4.92 -9.87 9.14
N ASN A 31 3.75 -9.60 8.56
CA ASN A 31 3.26 -10.33 7.39
C ASN A 31 3.34 -9.44 6.14
N THR A 32 3.51 -10.10 4.99
CA THR A 32 3.41 -9.49 3.67
C THR A 32 2.69 -10.47 2.74
N LEU A 33 1.63 -9.98 2.11
CA LEU A 33 0.86 -10.66 1.09
C LEU A 33 1.24 -10.08 -0.28
N ILE A 34 1.44 -10.96 -1.25
CA ILE A 34 1.62 -10.60 -2.66
C ILE A 34 0.43 -11.17 -3.41
N ILE A 35 -0.42 -10.29 -3.91
CA ILE A 35 -1.69 -10.64 -4.55
C ILE A 35 -1.58 -10.33 -6.04
N HIS A 36 -1.64 -11.37 -6.86
CA HIS A 36 -1.65 -11.27 -8.33
C HIS A 36 -3.09 -11.28 -8.84
N SER A 37 -3.70 -10.09 -8.93
CA SER A 37 -5.10 -9.95 -9.35
C SER A 37 -5.38 -8.53 -9.86
N PRO A 38 -5.58 -8.34 -11.17
CA PRO A 38 -5.94 -7.03 -11.72
C PRO A 38 -7.21 -6.41 -11.10
N PRO A 39 -8.29 -7.18 -10.81
CA PRO A 39 -9.45 -6.64 -10.10
C PRO A 39 -9.10 -6.08 -8.72
N ILE A 40 -8.29 -6.79 -7.93
CA ILE A 40 -7.88 -6.31 -6.59
C ILE A 40 -6.95 -5.11 -6.73
N SER A 41 -6.02 -5.14 -7.69
CA SER A 41 -5.13 -4.01 -7.95
C SER A 41 -5.89 -2.73 -8.31
N THR A 42 -7.00 -2.85 -9.04
CA THR A 42 -7.87 -1.71 -9.37
C THR A 42 -8.45 -1.08 -8.09
N LEU A 43 -8.99 -1.89 -7.18
CA LEU A 43 -9.54 -1.39 -5.91
C LEU A 43 -8.50 -0.62 -5.08
N PHE A 44 -7.28 -1.15 -4.97
CA PHE A 44 -6.21 -0.47 -4.24
C PHE A 44 -5.72 0.80 -4.94
N ARG A 45 -5.69 0.82 -6.27
CA ARG A 45 -5.30 2.01 -7.05
C ARG A 45 -6.32 3.13 -6.87
N ASP A 46 -7.60 2.81 -6.88
CA ASP A 46 -8.67 3.80 -6.73
C ASP A 46 -8.63 4.42 -5.32
N GLU A 47 -8.36 3.60 -4.30
CA GLU A 47 -8.13 4.10 -2.93
C GLU A 47 -6.88 4.98 -2.82
N PHE A 48 -5.79 4.60 -3.50
CA PHE A 48 -4.60 5.45 -3.57
C PHE A 48 -4.92 6.81 -4.19
N ALA A 49 -5.66 6.84 -5.32
CA ALA A 49 -6.05 8.07 -5.99
C ALA A 49 -6.89 8.97 -5.07
N ARG A 50 -7.84 8.39 -4.33
CA ARG A 50 -8.66 9.12 -3.34
C ARG A 50 -7.80 9.76 -2.25
N VAL A 51 -6.88 9.01 -1.64
CA VAL A 51 -5.97 9.52 -0.60
C VAL A 51 -5.02 10.56 -1.16
N TRP A 52 -4.56 10.41 -2.40
CA TRP A 52 -3.69 11.36 -3.07
C TRP A 52 -4.36 12.73 -3.24
N VAL A 53 -5.61 12.77 -3.69
CA VAL A 53 -6.38 14.02 -3.79
C VAL A 53 -6.47 14.72 -2.44
N ILE A 54 -6.83 13.98 -1.37
CA ILE A 54 -6.91 14.53 -0.01
C ILE A 54 -5.56 15.11 0.46
N ALA A 55 -4.46 14.42 0.17
CA ALA A 55 -3.13 14.88 0.53
C ALA A 55 -2.75 16.20 -0.18
N GLN A 56 -3.13 16.36 -1.45
CA GLN A 56 -2.89 17.58 -2.22
C GLN A 56 -3.74 18.76 -1.73
N GLU A 57 -4.99 18.50 -1.33
CA GLU A 57 -5.88 19.53 -0.77
C GLU A 57 -5.42 20.00 0.60
N SER A 58 -4.89 19.08 1.44
CA SER A 58 -4.41 19.41 2.78
C SER A 58 -3.12 20.25 2.80
N GLN A 59 -2.47 20.41 1.65
CA GLN A 59 -1.25 21.22 1.48
C GLN A 59 -1.53 22.65 0.99
N LYS A 60 -2.79 22.99 0.73
CA LYS A 60 -3.25 24.35 0.42
C LYS A 60 -3.65 25.08 1.70
#